data_AF-A0A9K3PI72-F1
#
_entry.id   AF-A0A9K3PI72-F1
#
_cell.length_a   1.000
_cell.length_b   1.000
_cell.length_c   1.000
_cell.angle_alpha   90.00
_cell.angle_beta   90.00
_cell.angle_gamma   90.00
#
_symmetry.space_group_name_H-M   'P 1'
#
loop_
_entity.id
_entity.type
_entity.pdbx_description
1 polymer ?
#
loop_
_entity_poly.entity_id
_entity_poly.type
_entity_poly.pdbx_seq_one_letter_code
_entity_poly.pdbx_strand_id
1 'polypeptide(L)'
;MSTFNDRLNTALGGPFEPFMRRSIQTVILFEAHRCLKEKFPSMRPFQKKMAIFDQANYLLNGTSLLPHQREEVMWRTGTSKEVLNPDMMWRRTRVVVQDVHKLAKQMEAFAEANPPTPQGGDESGSKKEHEEVYRAFLQKQYEEMTGKTSETFPPRFEFTHNNCLLVYKMYFNKGTQLDTSFPPPENRELVLPAKKSECAAGPGTPLFCVQRVNNKHGVFARSPPGSPMHPGRMQQQKRLEQLREVREYMDLLKQFEGIVDEEAMNKRKRELFEALPPAPPACGRNNCKNQIAKNISCGG
;
A
#
# COMPACT_ATOMS: atom_id res chain seq x y z
N MET A 1 -19.64 -15.35 19.96
CA MET A 1 -18.67 -15.27 18.85
C MET A 1 -17.98 -13.91 18.92
N SER A 2 -16.66 -13.85 18.77
CA SER A 2 -15.92 -12.59 18.80
C SER A 2 -16.19 -11.78 17.52
N THR A 3 -16.56 -10.50 17.65
CA THR A 3 -16.77 -9.61 16.50
C THR A 3 -15.44 -9.17 15.88
N PHE A 4 -15.46 -8.57 14.68
CA PHE A 4 -14.24 -8.00 14.08
C PHE A 4 -13.58 -6.96 14.99
N ASN A 5 -14.38 -6.09 15.60
CA ASN A 5 -13.88 -5.05 16.50
C ASN A 5 -13.27 -5.65 17.78
N ASP A 6 -13.86 -6.71 18.34
CA ASP A 6 -13.29 -7.38 19.51
C ASP A 6 -11.92 -7.99 19.21
N ARG A 7 -11.78 -8.65 18.05
CA ARG A 7 -10.50 -9.23 17.60
C ARG A 7 -9.45 -8.15 17.37
N LEU A 8 -9.84 -7.05 16.73
CA LEU A 8 -8.94 -5.92 16.50
C LEU A 8 -8.45 -5.33 17.83
N ASN A 9 -9.35 -5.03 18.76
CA ASN A 9 -8.97 -4.48 20.07
C ASN A 9 -8.10 -5.46 20.88
N THR A 10 -8.42 -6.75 20.84
CA THR A 10 -7.60 -7.79 21.49
C THR A 10 -6.20 -7.83 20.90
N ALA A 11 -6.07 -7.77 19.57
CA ALA A 11 -4.78 -7.84 18.90
C ALA A 11 -3.94 -6.56 19.08
N LEU A 12 -4.58 -5.38 19.16
CA LEU A 12 -3.91 -4.11 19.45
C LEU A 12 -3.36 -4.06 20.88
N GLY A 13 -4.06 -4.68 21.84
CA GLY A 13 -3.62 -4.72 23.24
C GLY A 13 -3.60 -3.35 23.94
N GLY A 14 -4.27 -2.34 23.37
CA GLY A 14 -4.26 -0.97 23.88
C GLY A 14 -5.02 0.02 23.00
N PRO A 15 -5.01 1.32 23.37
CA PRO A 15 -5.64 2.37 22.57
C PRO A 15 -4.92 2.58 21.23
N PHE A 16 -5.62 3.17 20.27
CA PHE A 16 -5.04 3.56 18.99
C PHE A 16 -3.88 4.55 19.18
N GLU A 17 -2.76 4.28 18.52
CA GLU A 17 -1.64 5.21 18.42
C GLU A 17 -1.32 5.50 16.93
N PRO A 18 -0.90 6.72 16.55
CA PRO A 18 -0.73 7.10 15.13
C PRO A 18 0.22 6.20 14.32
N PHE A 19 1.22 5.60 14.95
CA PHE A 19 2.14 4.69 14.27
C PHE A 19 1.47 3.35 13.89
N MET A 20 0.37 2.95 14.55
CA MET A 20 -0.41 1.74 14.24
C MET A 20 -1.28 1.89 12.99
N ARG A 21 -1.44 3.12 12.50
CA ARG A 21 -2.31 3.46 11.38
C ARG A 21 -2.13 2.54 10.17
N ARG A 22 -0.88 2.20 9.82
CA ARG A 22 -0.59 1.33 8.67
C ARG A 22 -0.98 -0.12 8.93
N SER A 23 -0.68 -0.67 10.10
CA SER A 23 -1.12 -2.01 10.50
C SER A 23 -2.64 -2.13 10.53
N ILE A 24 -3.35 -1.12 11.06
CA ILE A 24 -4.82 -1.11 11.08
C ILE A 24 -5.38 -1.03 9.66
N GLN A 25 -4.81 -0.16 8.80
CA GLN A 25 -5.18 -0.10 7.38
C GLN A 25 -4.98 -1.48 6.72
N THR A 26 -3.87 -2.16 6.98
CA THR A 26 -3.60 -3.52 6.48
C THR A 26 -4.66 -4.53 6.93
N VAL A 27 -5.03 -4.53 8.22
CA VAL A 27 -6.10 -5.40 8.75
C VAL A 27 -7.44 -5.14 8.07
N ILE A 28 -7.85 -3.87 7.96
CA ILE A 28 -9.12 -3.49 7.35
C ILE A 28 -9.18 -3.93 5.89
N LEU A 29 -8.10 -3.75 5.13
CA LEU A 29 -8.04 -4.15 3.73
C LEU A 29 -8.03 -5.68 3.55
N PHE A 30 -7.34 -6.39 4.44
CA PHE A 30 -7.33 -7.85 4.44
C PHE A 30 -8.72 -8.42 4.77
N GLU A 31 -9.36 -7.90 5.82
CA GLU A 31 -10.72 -8.32 6.20
C GLU A 31 -11.74 -7.99 5.12
N ALA A 32 -11.69 -6.79 4.53
CA ALA A 32 -12.55 -6.41 3.41
C ALA A 32 -12.41 -7.38 2.24
N HIS A 33 -11.19 -7.80 1.91
CA HIS A 33 -10.94 -8.80 0.88
C HIS A 33 -11.52 -10.17 1.26
N ARG A 34 -11.31 -10.62 2.50
CA ARG A 34 -11.83 -11.91 3.00
C ARG A 34 -13.36 -11.97 2.89
N CYS A 35 -14.05 -10.89 3.27
CA CYS A 35 -15.52 -10.79 3.20
C CYS A 35 -16.08 -10.92 1.77
N LEU A 36 -15.31 -10.46 0.78
CA LEU A 36 -15.78 -10.32 -0.60
C LEU A 36 -15.24 -11.41 -1.54
N LYS A 37 -14.34 -12.26 -1.04
CA LYS A 37 -13.63 -13.27 -1.84
C LYS A 37 -14.59 -14.13 -2.68
N GLU A 38 -15.63 -14.65 -2.04
CA GLU A 38 -16.64 -15.51 -2.70
C GLU A 38 -17.52 -14.75 -3.70
N LYS A 39 -17.67 -13.43 -3.53
CA LYS A 39 -18.46 -12.58 -4.45
C LYS A 39 -17.64 -12.05 -5.63
N PHE A 40 -16.31 -12.11 -5.60
CA PHE A 40 -15.49 -11.56 -6.67
C PHE A 40 -15.68 -12.21 -8.05
N PRO A 41 -15.95 -13.52 -8.20
CA PRO A 41 -16.14 -14.11 -9.52
C PRO A 41 -17.30 -13.47 -10.31
N SER A 42 -18.37 -13.03 -9.64
CA SER A 42 -19.53 -12.40 -10.29
C SER A 42 -19.36 -10.90 -10.56
N MET A 43 -18.30 -10.27 -10.03
CA MET A 43 -18.07 -8.82 -10.14
C MET A 43 -17.11 -8.46 -11.28
N ARG A 44 -17.41 -7.37 -12.00
CA ARG A 44 -16.49 -6.75 -12.95
C ARG A 44 -15.31 -6.09 -12.22
N PRO A 45 -14.14 -5.90 -12.87
CA PRO A 45 -12.96 -5.32 -12.21
C PRO A 45 -13.19 -3.97 -11.53
N PHE A 46 -14.01 -3.08 -12.09
CA PHE A 46 -14.32 -1.80 -11.44
C PHE A 46 -15.22 -1.97 -10.21
N GLN A 47 -16.15 -2.93 -10.25
CA GLN A 47 -17.03 -3.28 -9.14
C GLN A 47 -16.23 -3.86 -7.97
N LYS A 48 -15.21 -4.70 -8.24
CA LYS A 48 -14.30 -5.22 -7.20
C LYS A 48 -13.60 -4.10 -6.42
N LYS A 49 -13.12 -3.08 -7.12
CA LYS A 49 -12.46 -1.92 -6.49
C LYS A 49 -13.41 -1.13 -5.60
N MET A 50 -14.60 -0.84 -6.11
CA MET A 50 -15.65 -0.14 -5.36
C MET A 50 -16.13 -0.96 -4.16
N ALA A 51 -16.32 -2.27 -4.33
CA ALA A 51 -16.74 -3.18 -3.27
C ALA A 51 -15.71 -3.23 -2.13
N ILE A 52 -14.42 -3.36 -2.45
CA ILE A 52 -13.35 -3.30 -1.44
C ILE A 52 -13.35 -1.95 -0.72
N PHE A 53 -13.48 -0.85 -1.46
CA PHE A 53 -13.52 0.49 -0.88
C PHE A 53 -14.70 0.70 0.08
N ASP A 54 -15.89 0.33 -0.36
CA ASP A 54 -17.11 0.41 0.44
C ASP A 54 -17.01 -0.51 1.67
N GLN A 55 -16.55 -1.75 1.51
CA GLN A 55 -16.38 -2.70 2.61
C GLN A 55 -15.32 -2.26 3.63
N ALA A 56 -14.21 -1.69 3.18
CA ALA A 56 -13.19 -1.15 4.07
C ALA A 56 -13.75 -0.01 4.93
N ASN A 57 -14.51 0.92 4.34
CA ASN A 57 -15.15 2.00 5.09
C ASN A 57 -16.20 1.48 6.08
N TYR A 58 -17.00 0.50 5.68
CA TYR A 58 -17.97 -0.14 6.57
C TYR A 58 -17.30 -0.76 7.80
N LEU A 59 -16.24 -1.56 7.58
CA LEU A 59 -15.49 -2.18 8.68
C LEU A 59 -14.89 -1.13 9.60
N LEU A 60 -14.31 -0.08 9.03
CA LEU A 60 -13.68 0.99 9.79
C LEU A 60 -14.70 1.78 10.63
N ASN A 61 -15.89 2.03 10.09
CA ASN A 61 -16.98 2.70 10.81
C ASN A 61 -17.53 1.85 11.96
N GLY A 62 -17.41 0.53 11.88
CA GLY A 62 -17.75 -0.40 12.97
C GLY A 62 -16.67 -0.57 14.04
N THR A 63 -15.54 0.14 13.94
CA THR A 63 -14.47 0.07 14.97
C THR A 63 -14.72 1.04 16.13
N SER A 64 -14.06 0.78 17.27
CA SER A 64 -13.99 1.68 18.43
C SER A 64 -13.17 2.96 18.19
N LEU A 65 -12.54 3.11 17.02
CA LEU A 65 -11.73 4.28 16.69
C LEU A 65 -12.58 5.56 16.64
N LEU A 66 -12.00 6.68 17.08
CA LEU A 66 -12.63 8.00 16.97
C LEU A 66 -12.74 8.43 15.50
N PRO A 67 -13.72 9.28 15.12
CA PRO A 67 -13.92 9.69 13.72
C PRO A 67 -12.66 10.20 13.02
N HIS A 68 -11.87 11.06 13.67
CA HIS A 68 -10.62 11.58 13.10
C HIS A 68 -9.54 10.50 12.92
N GLN A 69 -9.52 9.47 13.77
CA GLN A 69 -8.61 8.33 13.65
C GLN A 69 -9.00 7.44 12.47
N ARG A 70 -10.30 7.28 12.20
CA ARG A 70 -10.81 6.56 11.03
C ARG A 70 -10.37 7.25 9.74
N GLU A 71 -10.53 8.57 9.66
CA GLU A 71 -10.04 9.35 8.52
C GLU A 71 -8.53 9.17 8.32
N GLU A 72 -7.76 9.22 9.41
CA GLU A 72 -6.32 9.02 9.39
C GLU A 72 -5.92 7.64 8.85
N VAL A 73 -6.58 6.56 9.29
CA VAL A 73 -6.40 5.20 8.77
C VAL A 73 -6.64 5.13 7.27
N MET A 74 -7.50 5.98 6.73
CA MET A 74 -7.82 6.04 5.30
C MET A 74 -6.89 6.94 4.49
N TRP A 75 -5.88 7.56 5.09
CA TRP A 75 -4.92 8.35 4.34
C TRP A 75 -3.97 7.49 3.48
N ARG A 76 -3.70 8.00 2.29
CA ARG A 76 -2.69 7.49 1.36
C ARG A 76 -1.31 7.57 1.97
N THR A 77 -0.88 8.72 2.47
CA THR A 77 0.38 8.88 3.20
C THR A 77 0.16 9.73 4.45
N GLY A 78 1.06 9.66 5.44
CA GLY A 78 0.95 10.50 6.64
C GLY A 78 1.14 11.99 6.31
N THR A 79 1.98 12.27 5.31
CA THR A 79 2.35 13.62 4.91
C THR A 79 1.31 14.32 4.04
N SER A 80 0.68 13.61 3.10
CA SER A 80 -0.29 14.22 2.17
C SER A 80 -1.68 14.37 2.76
N LYS A 81 -2.04 13.53 3.74
CA LYS A 81 -3.41 13.38 4.25
C LYS A 81 -4.48 13.18 3.16
N GLU A 82 -4.05 12.76 1.96
CA GLU A 82 -4.94 12.47 0.84
C GLU A 82 -5.69 11.17 1.12
N VAL A 83 -7.02 11.14 0.98
CA VAL A 83 -7.81 9.92 1.20
C VAL A 83 -7.48 8.86 0.13
N LEU A 84 -7.43 7.60 0.54
CA LEU A 84 -7.13 6.48 -0.34
C LEU A 84 -8.27 6.27 -1.34
N ASN A 85 -8.02 6.51 -2.63
CA ASN A 85 -9.03 6.23 -3.66
C ASN A 85 -9.19 4.70 -3.93
N PRO A 86 -10.30 4.27 -4.58
CA PRO A 86 -10.59 2.85 -4.82
C PRO A 86 -9.51 2.10 -5.63
N ASP A 87 -8.89 2.77 -6.61
CA ASP A 87 -7.81 2.17 -7.42
C ASP A 87 -6.57 1.86 -6.59
N MET A 88 -6.14 2.82 -5.76
CA MET A 88 -5.00 2.67 -4.87
C MET A 88 -5.28 1.66 -3.77
N MET A 89 -6.49 1.67 -3.23
CA MET A 89 -6.92 0.70 -2.24
C MET A 89 -6.87 -0.73 -2.79
N TRP A 90 -7.45 -0.97 -3.96
CA TRP A 90 -7.40 -2.27 -4.62
C TRP A 90 -5.97 -2.77 -4.84
N ARG A 91 -5.06 -1.90 -5.30
CA ARG A 91 -3.64 -2.25 -5.46
C ARG A 91 -3.00 -2.64 -4.14
N ARG A 92 -3.25 -1.86 -3.07
CA ARG A 92 -2.74 -2.18 -1.73
C ARG A 92 -3.30 -3.48 -1.19
N THR A 93 -4.60 -3.72 -1.34
CA THR A 93 -5.23 -4.97 -0.91
C THR A 93 -4.55 -6.18 -1.55
N ARG A 94 -4.21 -6.14 -2.84
CA ARG A 94 -3.49 -7.24 -3.50
C ARG A 94 -2.11 -7.49 -2.89
N VAL A 95 -1.36 -6.42 -2.64
CA VAL A 95 -0.03 -6.50 -2.00
C VAL A 95 -0.16 -7.04 -0.59
N VAL A 96 -1.09 -6.51 0.21
CA VAL A 96 -1.39 -6.98 1.57
C VAL A 96 -1.73 -8.46 1.58
N VAL A 97 -2.60 -8.93 0.70
CA VAL A 97 -2.94 -10.35 0.60
C VAL A 97 -1.70 -11.18 0.30
N GLN A 98 -0.88 -10.78 -0.69
CA GLN A 98 0.36 -11.48 -1.02
C GLN A 98 1.36 -11.51 0.16
N ASP A 99 1.56 -10.38 0.82
CA ASP A 99 2.50 -10.24 1.93
C ASP A 99 2.06 -11.03 3.16
N VAL A 100 0.75 -11.08 3.46
CA VAL A 100 0.21 -11.91 4.54
C VAL A 100 0.43 -13.40 4.26
N HIS A 101 0.24 -13.87 3.03
CA HIS A 101 0.52 -15.27 2.68
C HIS A 101 2.03 -15.57 2.75
N LYS A 102 2.89 -14.63 2.31
CA LYS A 102 4.34 -14.77 2.43
C LYS A 102 4.76 -14.85 3.90
N LEU A 103 4.23 -13.97 4.74
CA LEU A 103 4.49 -13.95 6.18
C LEU A 103 4.03 -15.25 6.84
N ALA A 104 2.84 -15.76 6.51
CA ALA A 104 2.34 -17.02 7.05
C ALA A 104 3.29 -18.20 6.76
N LYS A 105 3.82 -18.29 5.52
CA LYS A 105 4.83 -19.30 5.16
C LYS A 105 6.15 -19.11 5.90
N GLN A 106 6.58 -17.87 6.13
CA GLN A 106 7.80 -17.59 6.91
C GLN A 106 7.62 -17.98 8.38
N MET A 107 6.46 -17.70 8.95
CA MET A 107 6.09 -18.10 10.30
C MET A 107 6.04 -19.62 10.43
N GLU A 108 5.51 -20.31 9.42
CA GLU A 108 5.47 -21.78 9.35
C GLU A 108 6.87 -22.41 9.36
N ALA A 109 7.72 -22.00 8.41
CA ALA A 109 9.10 -22.46 8.38
C ALA A 109 9.87 -22.13 9.66
N PHE A 110 9.57 -20.99 10.29
CA PHE A 110 10.17 -20.60 11.56
C PHE A 110 9.70 -21.48 12.73
N ALA A 111 8.40 -21.79 12.80
CA ALA A 111 7.82 -22.67 13.82
C ALA A 111 8.35 -24.11 13.69
N GLU A 112 8.51 -24.61 12.46
CA GLU A 112 9.10 -25.93 12.18
C GLU A 112 10.58 -25.99 12.61
N ALA A 113 11.34 -24.92 12.37
CA ALA A 113 12.74 -24.84 12.77
C ALA A 113 12.94 -24.62 14.28
N ASN A 114 11.92 -24.13 14.99
CA ASN A 114 11.97 -23.79 16.42
C ASN A 114 10.73 -24.38 17.11
N PRO A 115 10.62 -25.72 17.21
CA PRO A 115 9.47 -26.34 17.84
C PRO A 115 9.35 -25.87 19.30
N PRO A 116 8.14 -25.58 19.80
CA PRO A 116 7.95 -25.20 21.19
C PRO A 116 8.45 -26.31 22.11
N THR A 117 9.10 -25.92 23.21
CA THR A 117 9.54 -26.90 24.22
C THR A 117 8.30 -27.46 24.90
N PRO A 118 8.09 -28.79 24.95
CA PRO A 118 6.91 -29.36 25.59
C PRO A 118 6.93 -29.06 27.10
N GLN A 119 6.22 -28.02 27.52
CA GLN A 119 5.92 -27.76 28.93
C GLN A 119 4.69 -28.57 29.32
N GLY A 120 4.84 -29.44 30.32
CA GLY A 120 3.92 -30.54 30.58
C GLY A 120 2.43 -30.20 30.67
N GLY A 121 1.61 -31.07 30.06
CA GLY A 121 0.30 -31.52 30.55
C GLY A 121 -0.96 -30.67 30.35
N ASP A 122 -0.88 -29.34 30.25
CA ASP A 122 -2.09 -28.51 30.30
C ASP A 122 -2.64 -28.15 28.90
N GLU A 123 -3.93 -28.44 28.66
CA GLU A 123 -4.66 -28.11 27.42
C GLU A 123 -4.67 -26.60 27.06
N SER A 124 -4.25 -25.72 27.99
CA SER A 124 -4.00 -24.30 27.71
C SER A 124 -2.73 -24.04 26.88
N GLY A 125 -1.99 -25.09 26.48
CA GLY A 125 -0.69 -25.00 25.78
C GLY A 125 -0.74 -24.28 24.43
N SER A 126 -1.73 -24.57 23.58
CA SER A 126 -1.72 -24.11 22.17
C SER A 126 -1.61 -22.59 21.97
N LYS A 127 -2.26 -21.78 22.82
CA LYS A 127 -2.19 -20.31 22.72
C LYS A 127 -0.84 -19.78 23.18
N LYS A 128 -0.27 -20.37 24.24
CA LYS A 128 1.05 -19.97 24.76
C LYS A 128 2.14 -20.28 23.73
N GLU A 129 2.05 -21.45 23.10
CA GLU A 129 2.96 -21.85 22.02
C GLU A 129 2.91 -20.86 20.85
N HIS A 130 1.71 -20.44 20.41
CA HIS A 130 1.59 -19.48 19.32
C HIS A 130 2.19 -18.11 19.67
N GLU A 131 1.90 -17.58 20.87
CA GLU A 131 2.47 -16.30 21.31
C GLU A 131 4.00 -16.36 21.47
N GLU A 132 4.54 -17.48 21.93
CA GLU A 132 5.98 -17.70 22.07
C GLU A 132 6.67 -17.71 20.70
N VAL A 133 6.15 -18.50 19.75
CA VAL A 133 6.67 -18.55 18.37
C VAL A 133 6.56 -17.18 17.70
N TYR A 134 5.44 -16.48 17.87
CA TYR A 134 5.24 -15.12 17.36
C TYR A 134 6.27 -14.13 17.92
N ARG A 135 6.51 -14.16 19.24
CA ARG A 135 7.51 -13.29 19.88
C ARG A 135 8.93 -13.62 19.45
N ALA A 136 9.28 -14.90 19.36
CA ALA A 136 10.59 -15.33 18.89
C ALA A 136 10.84 -14.91 17.44
N PHE A 137 9.82 -15.01 16.57
CA PHE A 137 9.90 -14.52 15.19
C PHE A 137 10.10 -13.00 15.13
N LEU A 138 9.35 -12.25 15.94
CA LEU A 138 9.48 -10.80 16.06
C LEU A 138 10.89 -10.39 16.51
N GLN A 139 11.44 -11.08 17.50
CA GLN A 139 12.80 -10.87 17.97
C GLN A 139 13.82 -11.14 16.88
N LYS A 140 13.70 -12.27 16.16
CA LYS A 140 14.54 -12.57 15.00
C LYS A 140 14.49 -11.45 13.94
N GLN A 141 13.31 -10.96 13.58
CA GLN A 141 13.16 -9.86 12.61
C GLN A 141 13.82 -8.56 13.09
N TYR A 142 13.78 -8.27 14.38
CA TYR A 142 14.46 -7.12 14.98
C TYR A 142 15.99 -7.26 14.93
N GLU A 143 16.50 -8.43 15.30
CA GLU A 143 17.94 -8.73 15.27
C GLU A 143 18.50 -8.67 13.85
N GLU A 144 17.80 -9.25 12.87
CA GLU A 144 18.17 -9.20 11.45
C GLU A 144 18.24 -7.76 10.91
N MET A 145 17.31 -6.90 11.34
CA MET A 145 17.24 -5.52 10.87
C MET A 145 18.26 -4.59 11.52
N THR A 146 18.56 -4.81 12.81
CA THR A 146 19.40 -3.91 13.61
C THR A 146 20.82 -4.41 13.83
N GLY A 147 21.06 -5.71 13.65
CA GLY A 147 22.31 -6.38 13.98
C GLY A 147 22.55 -6.58 15.49
N LYS A 148 21.55 -6.32 16.34
CA LYS A 148 21.68 -6.35 17.80
C LYS A 148 21.03 -7.60 18.40
N THR A 149 21.81 -8.63 18.74
CA THR A 149 21.33 -9.96 19.16
C THR A 149 20.91 -10.09 20.64
N SER A 150 21.15 -9.08 21.48
CA SER A 150 20.87 -9.17 22.94
C SER A 150 19.83 -8.16 23.43
N GLU A 151 19.36 -7.27 22.55
CA GLU A 151 18.35 -6.29 22.91
C GLU A 151 16.96 -6.83 22.56
N THR A 152 16.04 -6.82 23.53
CA THR A 152 14.63 -7.07 23.25
C THR A 152 14.10 -5.98 22.31
N PHE A 153 13.33 -6.37 21.29
CA PHE A 153 12.73 -5.39 20.38
C PHE A 153 11.92 -4.33 21.16
N PRO A 154 11.93 -3.06 20.73
CA PRO A 154 11.23 -2.00 21.45
C PRO A 154 9.71 -2.23 21.41
N PRO A 155 8.98 -1.77 22.45
CA PRO A 155 7.52 -1.71 22.38
C PRO A 155 7.13 -0.98 21.10
N ARG A 156 6.19 -1.57 20.33
CA ARG A 156 5.67 -1.05 19.06
C ARG A 156 6.45 -1.40 17.79
N PHE A 157 7.57 -2.12 17.88
CA PHE A 157 8.34 -2.57 16.70
C PHE A 157 7.46 -3.25 15.64
N GLU A 158 6.51 -4.08 16.09
CA GLU A 158 5.56 -4.80 15.23
C GLU A 158 4.73 -3.87 14.33
N PHE A 159 4.37 -2.68 14.83
CA PHE A 159 3.51 -1.75 14.10
C PHE A 159 4.27 -0.86 13.11
N THR A 160 5.56 -0.62 13.33
CA THR A 160 6.35 0.30 12.51
C THR A 160 7.09 -0.42 11.37
N HIS A 161 7.41 -1.71 11.52
CA HIS A 161 8.29 -2.41 10.57
C HIS A 161 7.58 -3.48 9.75
N ASN A 162 6.55 -4.15 10.29
CA ASN A 162 5.82 -5.18 9.55
C ASN A 162 4.31 -5.13 9.83
N ASN A 163 3.62 -4.32 9.02
CA ASN A 163 2.18 -4.10 9.14
C ASN A 163 1.32 -5.37 8.99
N CYS A 164 1.86 -6.44 8.39
CA CYS A 164 1.14 -7.69 8.18
C CYS A 164 1.14 -8.57 9.45
N LEU A 165 2.02 -8.32 10.42
CA LEU A 165 2.05 -9.07 11.67
C LEU A 165 0.75 -8.95 12.45
N LEU A 166 0.11 -7.78 12.43
CA LEU A 166 -1.19 -7.60 13.09
C LEU A 166 -2.28 -8.48 12.47
N VAL A 167 -2.25 -8.68 11.15
CA VAL A 167 -3.15 -9.64 10.47
C VAL A 167 -2.82 -11.06 10.90
N TYR A 168 -1.53 -11.41 10.95
CA TYR A 168 -1.11 -12.73 11.40
C TYR A 168 -1.63 -13.02 12.83
N LYS A 169 -1.35 -12.11 13.77
CA LYS A 169 -1.81 -12.17 15.17
C LYS A 169 -3.33 -12.31 15.30
N MET A 170 -4.10 -11.66 14.42
CA MET A 170 -5.57 -11.72 14.46
C MET A 170 -6.15 -13.03 13.92
N TYR A 171 -5.57 -13.62 12.87
CA TYR A 171 -6.20 -14.70 12.11
C TYR A 171 -5.47 -16.04 12.15
N PHE A 172 -4.28 -16.13 12.74
CA PHE A 172 -3.46 -17.34 12.73
C PHE A 172 -3.22 -17.89 14.15
N ASN A 173 -4.19 -17.69 15.05
CA ASN A 173 -4.15 -18.09 16.47
C ASN A 173 -3.90 -19.60 16.74
N LYS A 174 -4.06 -20.48 15.74
CA LYS A 174 -3.86 -21.94 15.82
C LYS A 174 -2.70 -22.40 14.95
N GLY A 175 -1.65 -21.59 14.85
CA GLY A 175 -0.42 -21.91 14.12
C GLY A 175 -0.33 -21.20 12.77
N THR A 176 -0.17 -21.95 11.69
CA THR A 176 0.19 -21.41 10.36
C THR A 176 -0.99 -21.33 9.42
N GLN A 177 -2.09 -22.00 9.77
CA GLN A 177 -3.31 -21.99 8.99
C GLN A 177 -4.17 -20.79 9.37
N LEU A 178 -4.74 -20.16 8.34
CA LEU A 178 -5.73 -19.10 8.52
C LEU A 178 -6.94 -19.70 9.24
N ASP A 179 -7.29 -19.17 10.41
CA ASP A 179 -8.46 -19.60 11.16
C ASP A 179 -9.74 -19.22 10.39
N THR A 180 -10.32 -20.22 9.72
CA THR A 180 -11.56 -20.10 8.95
C THR A 180 -12.79 -20.10 9.85
N SER A 181 -12.65 -20.36 11.15
CA SER A 181 -13.78 -20.39 12.10
C SER A 181 -14.32 -18.99 12.41
N PHE A 182 -13.58 -17.93 12.07
CA PHE A 182 -14.06 -16.57 12.24
C PHE A 182 -15.15 -16.24 11.22
N PRO A 183 -16.39 -15.99 11.66
CA PRO A 183 -17.45 -15.62 10.73
C PRO A 183 -17.03 -14.34 10.00
N PRO A 184 -17.32 -14.22 8.69
CA PRO A 184 -17.25 -12.93 8.04
C PRO A 184 -18.19 -11.96 8.77
N PRO A 185 -17.84 -10.66 8.82
CA PRO A 185 -18.77 -9.58 9.13
C PRO A 185 -20.11 -9.79 8.43
N GLU A 186 -21.18 -9.32 9.07
CA GLU A 186 -22.55 -9.49 8.61
C GLU A 186 -22.69 -9.19 7.11
N ASN A 187 -23.34 -10.12 6.40
CA ASN A 187 -23.48 -10.04 4.96
C ASN A 187 -24.41 -8.89 4.59
N ARG A 188 -23.84 -7.73 4.26
CA ARG A 188 -24.60 -6.58 3.77
C ARG A 188 -24.74 -6.59 2.25
N GLU A 189 -25.82 -5.98 1.79
CA GLU A 189 -26.03 -5.71 0.38
C GLU A 189 -25.07 -4.60 -0.09
N LEU A 190 -24.31 -4.88 -1.15
CA LEU A 190 -23.37 -3.92 -1.73
C LEU A 190 -24.07 -3.19 -2.87
N VAL A 191 -24.23 -1.87 -2.73
CA VAL A 191 -24.78 -1.03 -3.80
C VAL A 191 -23.65 -0.69 -4.76
N LEU A 192 -23.48 -1.52 -5.80
CA LEU A 192 -22.45 -1.33 -6.82
C LEU A 192 -23.06 -0.82 -8.13
N PRO A 193 -22.45 0.17 -8.79
CA PRO A 193 -22.95 0.64 -10.08
C PRO A 193 -22.86 -0.48 -11.13
N ALA A 194 -23.93 -0.68 -11.90
CA ALA A 194 -24.00 -1.69 -12.96
C ALA A 194 -23.08 -1.36 -14.15
N LYS A 195 -22.94 -0.06 -14.45
CA LYS A 195 -22.06 0.48 -15.48
C LYS A 195 -21.00 1.34 -14.82
N LYS A 196 -19.76 1.23 -15.31
CA LYS A 196 -18.72 2.21 -14.97
C LYS A 196 -19.26 3.54 -15.48
N SER A 197 -19.44 4.53 -14.61
CA SER A 197 -19.80 5.86 -15.08
C SER A 197 -18.76 6.27 -16.10
N GLU A 198 -19.19 6.43 -17.35
CA GLU A 198 -18.43 7.21 -18.31
C GLU A 198 -18.34 8.58 -17.64
N CYS A 199 -17.15 8.95 -17.17
CA CYS A 199 -16.97 10.20 -16.47
C CYS A 199 -17.35 11.34 -17.41
N ALA A 200 -18.62 11.74 -17.38
CA ALA A 200 -19.03 13.06 -17.77
C ALA A 200 -18.28 13.98 -16.81
N ALA A 201 -17.25 14.64 -17.33
CA ALA A 201 -16.51 15.70 -16.66
C ALA A 201 -17.46 16.90 -16.49
N GLY A 202 -18.50 16.73 -15.68
CA GLY A 202 -19.40 17.81 -15.29
C GLY A 202 -18.71 18.66 -14.22
N PRO A 203 -18.77 20.00 -14.33
CA PRO A 203 -18.33 20.87 -13.26
C PRO A 203 -19.30 20.73 -12.09
N GLY A 204 -18.86 20.12 -10.98
CA GLY A 204 -19.58 20.16 -9.70
C GLY A 204 -19.85 18.82 -9.01
N THR A 205 -19.56 17.66 -9.63
CA THR A 205 -19.75 16.37 -8.95
C THR A 205 -18.56 16.06 -8.03
N PRO A 206 -18.76 15.78 -6.73
CA PRO A 206 -17.68 15.41 -5.83
C PRO A 206 -17.02 14.09 -6.27
N LEU A 207 -15.87 14.25 -6.94
CA LEU A 207 -14.62 13.51 -6.79
C LEU A 207 -14.70 12.00 -6.47
N PHE A 208 -15.15 11.19 -7.43
CA PHE A 208 -14.61 9.82 -7.61
C PHE A 208 -14.32 9.46 -9.07
N CYS A 209 -14.27 10.43 -9.98
CA CYS A 209 -13.51 10.23 -11.19
C CYS A 209 -12.04 10.47 -10.84
N VAL A 210 -11.30 9.40 -10.61
CA VAL A 210 -9.83 9.41 -10.59
C VAL A 210 -9.40 9.89 -11.97
N GLN A 211 -9.31 11.21 -12.15
CA GLN A 211 -8.36 11.74 -13.10
C GLN A 211 -7.05 11.09 -12.70
N ARG A 212 -6.52 10.27 -13.59
CA ARG A 212 -5.14 9.80 -13.51
C ARG A 212 -4.32 11.07 -13.55
N VAL A 213 -4.08 11.68 -12.39
CA VAL A 213 -3.21 12.86 -12.25
C VAL A 213 -1.81 12.34 -12.49
N ASN A 214 -1.49 12.13 -13.77
CA ASN A 214 -0.15 12.40 -14.23
C ASN A 214 0.09 13.83 -13.79
N ASN A 215 0.98 14.02 -12.82
CA ASN A 215 1.46 15.31 -12.34
C ASN A 215 2.01 16.13 -13.53
N LYS A 216 1.11 16.78 -14.25
CA LYS A 216 1.37 17.70 -15.37
C LYS A 216 0.37 18.84 -15.30
N HIS A 217 0.31 19.56 -14.19
CA HIS A 217 -0.20 20.93 -14.20
C HIS A 217 0.66 21.78 -13.25
N GLY A 218 1.78 22.28 -13.77
CA GLY A 218 1.92 23.73 -13.76
C GLY A 218 0.83 24.26 -14.70
N VAL A 219 -0.04 25.12 -14.18
CA VAL A 219 -1.16 25.71 -14.89
C VAL A 219 -0.60 26.56 -16.04
N PHE A 220 -0.54 26.00 -17.25
CA PHE A 220 -0.38 26.79 -18.45
C PHE A 220 -1.76 27.18 -18.96
N ALA A 221 -2.04 28.48 -18.92
CA ALA A 221 -3.14 29.08 -19.65
C ALA A 221 -3.14 28.55 -21.10
N ARG A 222 -4.31 28.16 -21.61
CA ARG A 222 -4.46 27.74 -23.01
C ARG A 222 -4.03 28.91 -23.90
N SER A 223 -2.85 28.80 -24.49
CA SER A 223 -2.40 29.75 -25.50
C SER A 223 -3.34 29.69 -26.71
N PRO A 224 -3.61 30.83 -27.38
CA PRO A 224 -4.49 30.89 -28.54
C PRO A 224 -4.03 29.95 -29.67
N PRO A 225 -4.96 29.40 -30.47
CA PRO A 225 -4.62 28.64 -31.66
C PRO A 225 -3.92 29.58 -32.66
N GLY A 226 -2.65 29.33 -32.94
CA GLY A 226 -1.86 30.13 -33.90
C GLY A 226 -0.42 30.43 -33.48
N SER A 227 0.00 30.10 -32.26
CA SER A 227 1.41 30.28 -31.87
C SER A 227 2.31 29.26 -32.59
N PRO A 228 3.41 29.70 -33.26
CA PRO A 228 4.37 28.80 -33.89
C PRO A 228 4.88 27.79 -32.87
N MET A 229 4.84 26.49 -33.20
CA MET A 229 5.35 25.45 -32.31
C MET A 229 6.83 25.70 -32.01
N HIS A 230 7.14 26.00 -30.73
CA HIS A 230 8.53 26.14 -30.30
C HIS A 230 9.28 24.80 -30.53
N PRO A 231 10.47 24.83 -31.16
CA PRO A 231 11.25 23.63 -31.47
C PRO A 231 11.60 22.79 -30.23
N GLY A 232 11.67 23.39 -29.04
CA GLY A 232 11.88 22.68 -27.78
C GLY A 232 10.75 21.71 -27.38
N ARG A 233 9.52 21.94 -27.85
CA ARG A 233 8.37 21.07 -27.52
C ARG A 233 8.43 19.73 -28.25
N MET A 234 8.86 19.74 -29.51
CA MET A 234 9.05 18.51 -30.31
C MET A 234 10.14 17.62 -29.71
N GLN A 235 11.24 18.22 -29.26
CA GLN A 235 12.34 17.49 -28.61
C GLN A 235 11.91 16.87 -27.27
N GLN A 236 11.07 17.58 -26.50
CA GLN A 236 10.51 17.05 -25.26
C GLN A 236 9.54 15.89 -25.49
N GLN A 237 8.73 15.95 -26.56
CA GLN A 237 7.81 14.87 -26.91
C GLN A 237 8.56 13.61 -27.35
N LYS A 238 9.56 13.75 -28.23
CA LYS A 238 10.42 12.63 -28.66
C LYS A 238 11.13 11.96 -27.47
N ARG A 239 11.59 12.76 -26.50
CA ARG A 239 12.17 12.23 -25.26
C ARG A 239 11.17 11.43 -24.42
N LEU A 240 9.92 11.89 -24.32
CA LEU A 240 8.88 11.17 -23.57
C LEU A 240 8.50 9.84 -24.22
N GLU A 241 8.50 9.78 -25.55
CA GLU A 241 8.28 8.55 -26.31
C GLU A 241 9.41 7.54 -26.06
N GLN A 242 10.66 7.97 -26.13
CA GLN A 242 11.83 7.12 -25.81
C GLN A 242 11.79 6.60 -24.35
N LEU A 243 11.41 7.45 -23.39
CA LEU A 243 11.25 7.00 -21.99
C LEU A 243 10.10 6.01 -21.81
N ARG A 244 9.06 6.08 -22.64
CA ARG A 244 7.97 5.10 -22.64
C ARG A 244 8.45 3.76 -23.17
N GLU A 245 9.19 3.75 -24.27
CA GLU A 245 9.80 2.54 -24.85
C GLU A 245 10.74 1.88 -23.84
N VAL A 246 11.64 2.64 -23.20
CA VAL A 246 12.55 2.12 -22.17
C VAL A 246 11.78 1.48 -21.01
N ARG A 247 10.65 2.06 -20.62
CA ARG A 247 9.80 1.47 -19.58
C ARG A 247 9.17 0.14 -20.03
N GLU A 248 8.65 0.09 -21.24
CA GLU A 248 8.06 -1.13 -21.82
C GLU A 248 9.12 -2.25 -21.93
N TYR A 249 10.34 -1.91 -22.37
CA TYR A 249 11.47 -2.84 -22.38
C TYR A 249 11.87 -3.31 -20.98
N MET A 250 11.80 -2.43 -19.98
CA MET A 250 12.10 -2.82 -18.60
C MET A 250 11.07 -3.79 -18.02
N ASP A 251 9.78 -3.56 -18.32
CA ASP A 251 8.70 -4.47 -17.94
C ASP A 251 8.83 -5.82 -18.67
N LEU A 252 9.36 -5.85 -19.90
CA LEU A 252 9.66 -7.08 -20.64
C LEU A 252 10.85 -7.83 -20.04
N LEU A 253 11.96 -7.14 -19.75
CA LEU A 253 13.15 -7.74 -19.14
C LEU A 253 12.79 -8.40 -17.79
N LYS A 254 11.89 -7.80 -17.02
CA LYS A 254 11.39 -8.39 -15.77
C LYS A 254 10.71 -9.76 -15.96
N GLN A 255 10.16 -10.06 -17.13
CA GLN A 255 9.56 -11.37 -17.43
C GLN A 255 10.62 -12.47 -17.65
N PHE A 256 11.88 -12.10 -17.90
CA PHE A 256 12.99 -13.02 -18.09
C PHE A 256 13.84 -13.23 -16.82
N GLU A 257 13.43 -12.64 -15.70
CA GLU A 257 14.11 -12.81 -14.41
C GLU A 257 14.06 -14.29 -13.99
N GLY A 258 15.24 -14.91 -13.84
CA GLY A 258 15.40 -16.34 -13.54
C GLY A 258 15.51 -17.27 -14.76
N ILE A 259 15.32 -16.77 -15.99
CA ILE A 259 15.56 -17.52 -17.24
C ILE A 259 16.91 -17.14 -17.85
N VAL A 260 17.30 -15.87 -17.72
CA VAL A 260 18.56 -15.33 -18.22
C VAL A 260 19.45 -14.96 -17.04
N ASP A 261 20.76 -15.16 -17.18
CA ASP A 261 21.76 -14.80 -16.18
C ASP A 261 21.63 -13.33 -15.75
N GLU A 262 21.78 -13.11 -14.44
CA GLU A 262 21.61 -11.79 -13.83
C GLU A 262 22.61 -10.76 -14.37
N GLU A 263 23.83 -11.20 -14.68
CA GLU A 263 24.87 -10.35 -15.29
C GLU A 263 24.48 -9.88 -16.69
N ALA A 264 23.91 -10.77 -17.52
CA ALA A 264 23.42 -10.43 -18.85
C ALA A 264 22.19 -9.49 -18.78
N MET A 265 21.32 -9.71 -17.80
CA MET A 265 20.19 -8.81 -17.51
C MET A 265 20.66 -7.41 -17.10
N ASN A 266 21.66 -7.31 -16.23
CA ASN A 266 22.21 -6.03 -15.78
C ASN A 266 22.98 -5.30 -16.90
N LYS A 267 23.68 -6.04 -17.77
CA LYS A 267 24.29 -5.48 -18.98
C LYS A 267 23.24 -4.86 -19.89
N ARG A 268 22.15 -5.58 -20.19
CA ARG A 268 21.04 -5.05 -21.02
C ARG A 268 20.37 -3.83 -20.40
N LYS A 269 20.17 -3.81 -19.07
CA LYS A 269 19.66 -2.62 -18.37
C LYS A 269 20.59 -1.43 -18.56
N ARG A 270 21.91 -1.62 -18.41
CA ARG A 270 22.90 -0.54 -18.57
C ARG A 270 22.91 0.01 -19.99
N GLU A 271 22.92 -0.86 -21.00
CA GLU A 271 22.83 -0.47 -22.42
C GLU A 271 21.56 0.34 -22.72
N LEU A 272 20.42 -0.05 -22.12
CA LEU A 272 19.15 0.66 -22.25
C LEU A 272 19.19 2.09 -21.67
N PHE A 273 19.91 2.28 -20.55
CA PHE A 273 20.09 3.60 -19.93
C PHE A 273 21.14 4.45 -20.66
N GLU A 274 22.19 3.85 -21.22
CA GLU A 274 23.19 4.54 -22.04
C GLU A 274 22.61 5.04 -23.37
N ALA A 275 21.63 4.33 -23.94
CA ALA A 275 20.92 4.75 -25.14
C ALA A 275 19.95 5.92 -24.92
N LEU A 276 19.65 6.30 -23.67
CA LEU A 276 18.77 7.43 -23.39
C LEU A 276 19.46 8.76 -23.68
N PRO A 277 18.73 9.76 -24.23
CA PRO A 277 19.28 11.09 -24.41
C PRO A 277 19.67 11.69 -23.04
N PRO A 278 20.76 12.47 -22.97
CA PRO A 278 21.28 13.01 -21.72
C PRO A 278 20.20 13.75 -20.93
N ALA A 279 20.31 13.72 -19.60
CA ALA A 279 19.46 14.49 -18.71
C ALA A 279 19.44 15.96 -19.19
N PRO A 280 18.26 16.61 -19.27
CA PRO A 280 18.26 18.02 -19.62
C PRO A 280 19.02 18.74 -18.50
N PRO A 281 19.77 19.81 -18.83
CA PRO A 281 20.48 20.57 -17.81
C PRO A 281 19.49 20.94 -16.71
N ALA A 282 19.83 20.63 -15.46
CA ALA A 282 18.96 20.93 -14.33
C ALA A 282 18.65 22.43 -14.40
N CYS A 283 17.38 22.80 -14.60
CA CYS A 283 16.97 24.20 -14.57
C CYS A 283 17.41 24.76 -13.21
N GLY A 284 18.46 25.56 -13.23
CA GLY A 284 19.11 26.06 -12.02
C GLY A 284 18.08 26.80 -11.18
N ARG A 285 17.66 26.20 -10.06
CA ARG A 285 16.75 26.83 -9.08
C ARG A 285 17.33 28.09 -8.44
N ASN A 286 18.57 28.44 -8.74
CA ASN A 286 19.29 29.54 -8.11
C ASN A 286 18.91 30.92 -8.65
N ASN A 287 18.26 31.04 -9.81
CA ASN A 287 17.89 32.35 -10.39
C ASN A 287 16.44 32.81 -10.09
N CYS A 288 15.59 31.98 -9.47
CA CYS A 288 14.23 32.41 -9.10
C CYS A 288 14.16 33.26 -7.82
N LYS A 289 15.23 33.36 -7.03
CA LYS A 289 15.24 34.22 -5.82
C LYS A 289 15.54 35.70 -6.12
N ASN A 290 16.22 36.01 -7.22
CA ASN A 290 16.67 37.39 -7.51
C ASN A 290 15.65 38.26 -8.28
N GLN A 291 14.52 37.70 -8.75
CA GLN A 291 13.48 38.52 -9.41
C GLN A 291 12.39 39.03 -8.47
N ILE A 292 12.24 38.48 -7.25
CA ILE A 292 11.26 38.99 -6.28
C ILE A 292 11.80 40.24 -5.56
N ALA A 293 13.12 40.40 -5.43
CA ALA A 293 13.73 41.54 -4.75
C ALA A 293 13.75 42.86 -5.55
N LYS A 294 13.44 42.85 -6.86
CA LYS A 294 13.45 44.08 -7.69
C LYS A 294 12.10 44.79 -7.83
N ASN A 295 10.99 44.19 -7.37
CA ASN A 295 9.66 44.79 -7.49
C ASN A 295 9.14 45.48 -6.21
N ILE A 296 9.98 45.67 -5.20
CA ILE A 296 9.60 46.36 -3.94
C ILE A 296 10.17 47.79 -3.85
N SER A 297 10.93 48.26 -4.86
CA SER A 297 11.68 49.54 -4.78
C SER A 297 11.12 50.70 -5.60
N CYS A 298 9.91 50.63 -6.17
CA CYS A 298 9.30 51.78 -6.85
C CYS A 298 7.86 51.98 -6.37
N GLY A 299 7.74 52.69 -5.25
CA GLY A 299 6.47 53.04 -4.61
C GLY A 299 6.70 53.97 -3.43
N GLY A 300 7.35 55.11 -3.70
CA GLY A 300 7.59 56.23 -2.79
C GLY A 300 7.80 57.48 -3.61
#